data_AF-A0A961WYF3-F1
#
_entry.id   AF-A0A961WYF3-F1
#
_cell.length_a   1.000
_cell.length_b   1.000
_cell.length_c   1.000
_cell.angle_alpha   90.00
_cell.angle_beta   90.00
_cell.angle_gamma   90.00
#
_symmetry.space_group_name_H-M   'P 1'
#
loop_
_entity.id
_entity.type
_entity.pdbx_description
1 polymer ?
#
loop_
_entity_poly.entity_id
_entity_poly.type
_entity_poly.pdbx_seq_one_letter_code
_entity_poly.pdbx_strand_id
1 'polypeptide(L)' 'ARLEAAGVSARWTGHCTYEDEENFFSYRRKTHRGEADYGRQISAIMLRN' A
#
# COMPACT_ATOMS: atom_id res chain seq x y z
N ALA A 1 14.99 -0.78 10.51
CA ALA A 1 16.04 -1.22 9.56
C ALA A 1 16.38 -0.17 8.48
N ARG A 2 15.80 -0.14 7.27
CA ARG A 2 16.28 0.77 6.19
C ARG A 2 16.11 2.27 6.49
N LEU A 3 14.92 2.70 6.90
CA LEU A 3 14.63 4.11 7.21
C LEU A 3 15.35 4.58 8.48
N GLU A 4 15.31 3.74 9.50
CA GLU A 4 16.02 3.95 10.76
C GLU A 4 17.54 4.07 10.57
N ALA A 5 18.15 3.21 9.74
CA ALA A 5 19.57 3.32 9.40
C ALA A 5 19.90 4.61 8.64
N ALA A 6 18.92 5.21 7.96
CA ALA A 6 19.04 6.53 7.34
C ALA A 6 18.73 7.69 8.31
N GLY A 7 18.54 7.41 9.61
CA GLY A 7 18.20 8.42 10.63
C GLY A 7 16.77 8.94 10.57
N VAL A 8 15.87 8.27 9.83
CA VAL A 8 14.49 8.71 9.62
C VAL A 8 13.56 8.04 10.64
N SER A 9 12.83 8.85 11.42
CA SER A 9 11.71 8.37 12.24
C SER A 9 10.49 8.13 11.35
N ALA A 10 9.97 6.90 11.37
CA ALA A 10 8.85 6.49 10.53
C ALA A 10 7.92 5.53 11.27
N ARG A 11 6.65 5.49 10.83
CA ARG A 11 5.65 4.54 11.31
C ARG A 11 4.94 3.87 10.14
N TRP A 12 4.55 2.62 10.33
CA TRP A 12 3.67 1.91 9.41
C TRP A 12 2.21 2.29 9.66
N THR A 13 1.40 2.29 8.61
CA THR A 13 -0.05 2.57 8.68
C THR A 13 -0.86 1.41 9.25
N GLY A 14 -0.30 0.19 9.30
CA GLY A 14 -0.98 -0.99 9.83
C GLY A 14 -1.92 -1.71 8.86
N HIS A 15 -2.11 -1.18 7.63
CA HIS A 15 -3.06 -1.77 6.68
C HIS A 15 -2.46 -2.93 5.88
N CYS A 16 -3.27 -3.98 5.70
CA CYS A 16 -2.99 -5.11 4.81
C CYS A 16 -3.87 -5.03 3.57
N THR A 17 -3.29 -4.74 2.40
CA THR A 17 -4.07 -4.57 1.16
C THR A 17 -4.77 -5.85 0.70
N TYR A 18 -4.24 -7.03 1.09
CA TYR A 18 -4.84 -8.32 0.76
C TYR A 18 -6.13 -8.59 1.55
N GLU A 19 -6.12 -8.29 2.85
CA GLU A 19 -7.23 -8.57 3.77
C GLU A 19 -8.36 -7.55 3.63
N ASP A 20 -8.03 -6.26 3.54
CA ASP A 20 -9.00 -5.18 3.45
C ASP A 20 -9.38 -4.88 1.99
N GLU A 21 -10.29 -5.71 1.46
CA GLU A 21 -10.77 -5.61 0.08
C GLU A 21 -11.64 -4.38 -0.19
N GLU A 22 -12.36 -3.89 0.82
CA GLU A 22 -13.26 -2.75 0.66
C GLU A 22 -12.49 -1.45 0.37
N ASN A 23 -11.29 -1.31 0.92
CA ASN A 23 -10.50 -0.08 0.83
C ASN A 23 -9.28 -0.17 -0.10
N PHE A 24 -8.81 -1.38 -0.44
CA PHE A 24 -7.56 -1.54 -1.19
C PHE A 24 -7.63 -2.56 -2.33
N PHE A 25 -7.05 -2.18 -3.46
CA PHE A 25 -6.66 -3.14 -4.49
C PHE A 25 -5.47 -4.00 -4.03
N SER A 26 -5.47 -5.29 -4.40
CA SER A 26 -4.37 -6.21 -4.07
C SER A 26 -4.03 -7.14 -5.21
N TYR A 27 -2.77 -7.04 -5.68
CA TYR A 27 -2.23 -7.94 -6.69
C TYR A 27 -2.31 -9.41 -6.26
N ARG A 28 -1.96 -9.71 -5.00
CA ARG A 28 -1.95 -11.10 -4.52
C ARG A 28 -3.36 -11.67 -4.42
N ARG A 29 -4.35 -10.87 -4.03
CA ARG A 29 -5.77 -11.31 -4.00
C ARG A 29 -6.26 -11.57 -5.42
N LYS A 30 -6.01 -10.64 -6.35
CA LYS A 30 -6.28 -10.80 -7.79
C LYS A 30 -5.67 -12.08 -8.35
N THR A 31 -4.40 -12.38 -8.04
CA THR A 31 -3.73 -13.60 -8.48
C THR A 31 -4.36 -14.87 -7.90
N HIS A 32 -4.68 -14.90 -6.60
CA HIS A 32 -5.34 -16.05 -5.98
C HIS A 32 -6.75 -16.31 -6.54
N ARG A 33 -7.45 -15.27 -6.97
CA ARG A 33 -8.79 -15.37 -7.58
C ARG A 33 -8.78 -15.55 -9.11
N GLY A 34 -7.61 -15.44 -9.74
CA GLY A 34 -7.48 -15.56 -11.20
C GLY A 34 -8.12 -14.41 -11.99
N GLU A 35 -8.32 -13.25 -11.37
CA GLU A 35 -8.94 -12.11 -12.06
C GLU A 35 -7.96 -11.53 -13.10
N ALA A 36 -8.51 -11.08 -14.24
CA ALA A 36 -7.69 -10.63 -15.37
C ALA A 36 -6.86 -9.38 -15.03
N ASP A 37 -7.44 -8.44 -14.27
CA ASP A 37 -6.80 -7.19 -13.88
C ASP A 37 -7.26 -6.75 -12.47
N TYR A 38 -6.61 -5.71 -11.94
CA TYR A 38 -6.96 -5.06 -10.68
C TYR A 38 -6.56 -3.58 -10.74
N GLY A 39 -7.24 -2.74 -9.96
CA GLY A 39 -6.88 -1.33 -9.84
C GLY A 39 -5.51 -1.14 -9.16
N ARG A 40 -5.02 0.10 -9.17
CA ARG A 40 -3.73 0.49 -8.55
C ARG A 40 -3.93 1.71 -7.68
N GLN A 41 -3.35 1.67 -6.48
CA GLN A 41 -3.31 2.83 -5.60
C GLN A 41 -2.13 3.74 -5.94
N ILE A 42 -2.23 4.99 -5.50
CA ILE A 42 -1.14 5.96 -5.50
C ILE A 42 -0.96 6.54 -4.09
N SER A 43 0.28 6.73 -3.67
CA SER A 43 0.61 7.52 -2.49
C SER A 43 1.12 8.88 -2.95
N ALA A 44 0.51 9.96 -2.46
CA ALA A 44 0.86 11.31 -2.84
C ALA A 44 0.99 12.21 -1.61
N ILE A 45 1.85 13.23 -1.72
CA ILE A 45 2.03 14.28 -0.73
C ILE A 45 2.29 15.60 -1.46
N MET A 46 1.71 16.69 -0.96
CA MET A 46 1.95 18.04 -1.48
C MET A 46 1.96 19.05 -0.34
N LEU A 47 2.69 20.15 -0.54
CA LEU A 47 2.56 21.34 0.28
C LEU A 47 1.48 22.24 -0.33
N ARG A 48 0.72 22.92 0.50
CA ARG A 48 -0.24 23.95 0.08
C ARG A 48 0.36 25.33 0.39
N ASN A 49 0.05 26.30 -0.47
CA ASN A 49 0.39 27.70 -0.28
C ASN A 49 -0.60 28.39 0.66
#